data_AF-A0A554FQR0-F1
#
_entry.id   AF-A0A554FQR0-F1
#
_cell.length_a   1.000
_cell.length_b   1.000
_cell.length_c   1.000
_cell.angle_alpha   90.00
_cell.angle_beta   90.00
_cell.angle_gamma   90.00
#
_symmetry.space_group_name_H-M   'P 1'
#
loop_
_entity.id
_entity.type
_entity.pdbx_description
1 polymer ?
#
loop_
_entity_poly.entity_id
_entity_poly.type
_entity_poly.pdbx_seq_one_letter_code
_entity_poly.pdbx_strand_id
1 'polypeptide(L)'
;MALREDQILRYSRQILLRDVGGRGQEALLSGGARVDGLGASGLTAAAYLAGGGTPVTGVGALTMGPWSPGFLASAHDVGRPVPEVLARVVPEVNPDAVGTPGGGLLAELPAAWSGEGPWVALGGDGARGAVVFRGADGCVWCFGETVRHLGTPPDGALGVALGALGALVFQRLRLGLGPALGGKWLGAPGAMSDLEPRRCSRCAAADPKP
;
A
#
# COMPACT_ATOMS: atom_id res chain seq x y z
N MET A 1 -12.83 9.15 -15.64
CA MET A 1 -12.62 10.59 -15.94
C MET A 1 -11.57 10.63 -17.02
N ALA A 2 -11.78 11.34 -18.13
CA ALA A 2 -10.78 11.39 -19.19
C ALA A 2 -9.48 12.07 -18.67
N LEU A 3 -8.32 11.52 -19.05
CA LEU A 3 -7.03 12.10 -18.71
C LEU A 3 -6.83 13.45 -19.40
N ARG A 4 -6.28 14.42 -18.67
CA ARG A 4 -5.81 15.69 -19.24
C ARG A 4 -4.48 15.50 -19.97
N GLU A 5 -4.12 16.43 -20.85
CA GLU A 5 -2.87 16.36 -21.62
C GLU A 5 -1.62 16.33 -20.71
N ASP A 6 -1.60 17.13 -19.64
CA ASP A 6 -0.51 17.13 -18.66
C ASP A 6 -0.39 15.78 -17.92
N GLN A 7 -1.52 15.13 -17.64
CA GLN A 7 -1.57 13.81 -17.02
C GLN A 7 -1.08 12.71 -17.98
N ILE A 8 -1.45 12.79 -19.26
CA ILE A 8 -0.98 11.86 -20.29
C ILE A 8 0.56 11.91 -20.38
N LEU A 9 1.14 13.12 -20.37
CA LEU A 9 2.59 13.29 -20.40
C LEU A 9 3.24 12.76 -19.11
N ARG A 10 2.70 13.14 -17.94
CA ARG A 10 3.21 12.71 -16.62
C ARG A 10 3.20 11.19 -16.44
N TYR A 11 2.12 10.53 -16.85
CA TYR A 11 1.94 9.08 -16.68
C TYR A 11 2.27 8.27 -17.94
N SER A 12 2.88 8.88 -18.96
CA SER A 12 3.17 8.24 -20.24
C SER A 12 3.81 6.85 -20.11
N ARG A 13 4.80 6.69 -19.23
CA ARG A 13 5.47 5.39 -18.99
C ARG A 13 4.54 4.31 -18.43
N GLN A 14 3.56 4.69 -17.61
CA GLN A 14 2.56 3.77 -17.05
C GLN A 14 1.48 3.47 -18.08
N ILE A 15 1.00 4.48 -18.80
CA ILE A 15 -0.02 4.35 -19.85
C ILE A 15 0.44 3.43 -20.99
N LEU A 16 1.74 3.40 -21.30
CA LEU A 16 2.31 2.51 -22.31
C LEU A 16 2.28 1.02 -21.91
N LEU A 17 2.12 0.70 -20.63
CA LEU A 17 2.05 -0.69 -20.17
C LEU A 17 0.70 -1.30 -20.56
N ARG A 18 0.73 -2.47 -21.20
CA ARG A 18 -0.47 -3.19 -21.68
C ARG A 18 -1.52 -3.41 -20.59
N ASP A 19 -1.07 -3.73 -19.37
CA ASP A 19 -1.96 -4.06 -18.25
C ASP A 19 -2.51 -2.81 -17.54
N VAL A 20 -1.98 -1.62 -17.84
CA VAL A 20 -2.43 -0.36 -17.25
C VAL A 20 -3.23 0.43 -18.30
N GLY A 21 -2.59 0.87 -19.39
CA GLY A 21 -3.24 1.69 -20.39
C GLY A 21 -3.78 3.03 -19.85
N GLY A 22 -4.49 3.77 -20.70
CA GLY A 22 -5.18 5.00 -20.27
C GLY A 22 -6.24 4.71 -19.21
N ARG A 23 -7.06 3.66 -19.41
CA ARG A 23 -8.16 3.30 -18.49
C ARG A 23 -7.66 2.90 -17.11
N GLY A 24 -6.54 2.18 -17.02
CA GLY A 24 -5.93 1.86 -15.74
C GLY A 24 -5.42 3.10 -15.02
N GLN A 25 -4.78 4.03 -15.74
CA GLN A 25 -4.35 5.29 -15.14
C GLN A 25 -5.54 6.12 -14.62
N GLU A 26 -6.65 6.17 -15.37
CA GLU A 26 -7.89 6.81 -14.91
C GLU A 26 -8.42 6.14 -13.62
N ALA A 27 -8.36 4.81 -13.54
CA ALA A 27 -8.79 4.06 -12.36
C ALA A 27 -7.90 4.36 -11.14
N LEU A 28 -6.58 4.48 -11.32
CA LEU A 28 -5.65 4.87 -10.24
C LEU A 28 -5.96 6.29 -9.72
N LEU A 29 -6.17 7.24 -10.63
CA LEU A 29 -6.52 8.63 -10.30
C LEU A 29 -7.84 8.74 -9.54
N SER A 30 -8.83 7.90 -9.85
CA SER A 30 -10.12 7.91 -9.14
C SER A 30 -10.15 7.07 -7.86
N GLY A 31 -9.22 6.12 -7.71
CA GLY A 31 -9.36 5.02 -6.75
C GLY A 31 -9.00 5.36 -5.31
N GLY A 32 -8.05 6.29 -5.12
CA GLY A 32 -7.53 6.72 -3.82
C GLY A 32 -6.93 5.62 -2.94
N ALA A 33 -6.14 6.01 -1.95
CA ALA A 33 -5.53 5.14 -0.97
C ALA A 33 -5.52 5.83 0.40
N ARG A 34 -6.08 5.16 1.41
CA ARG A 34 -5.84 5.53 2.81
C ARG A 34 -4.54 4.89 3.26
N VAL A 35 -3.64 5.67 3.86
CA VAL A 35 -2.34 5.20 4.35
C VAL A 35 -2.27 5.39 5.86
N ASP A 36 -2.03 4.29 6.58
CA ASP A 36 -1.84 4.26 8.04
C ASP A 36 -0.47 3.64 8.37
N GLY A 37 0.57 4.46 8.40
CA GLY A 37 1.94 4.00 8.63
C GLY A 37 2.89 5.17 8.85
N LEU A 38 3.86 4.99 9.74
CA LEU A 38 4.80 6.02 10.20
C LEU A 38 6.27 5.67 9.94
N GLY A 39 6.53 4.41 9.56
CA GLY A 39 7.86 3.91 9.27
C GLY A 39 8.31 4.20 7.84
N ALA A 40 9.56 3.83 7.55
CA ALA A 40 10.13 3.95 6.22
C ALA A 40 9.25 3.26 5.16
N SER A 41 8.58 2.16 5.52
CA SER A 41 7.71 1.41 4.62
C SER A 41 6.44 2.19 4.26
N GLY A 42 5.71 2.68 5.25
CA GLY A 42 4.46 3.45 5.06
C GLY A 42 4.68 4.75 4.27
N LEU A 43 5.70 5.53 4.63
CA LEU A 43 6.05 6.76 3.92
C LEU A 43 6.51 6.49 2.49
N THR A 44 7.29 5.41 2.28
CA THR A 44 7.67 5.01 0.93
C THR A 44 6.46 4.60 0.09
N ALA A 45 5.54 3.83 0.68
CA ALA A 45 4.34 3.43 0.00
C ALA A 45 3.50 4.64 -0.42
N ALA A 46 3.31 5.62 0.47
CA ALA A 46 2.63 6.87 0.16
C ALA A 46 3.27 7.61 -1.02
N ALA A 47 4.60 7.71 -1.04
CA ALA A 47 5.30 8.37 -2.13
C ALA A 47 5.13 7.67 -3.49
N TYR A 48 5.22 6.34 -3.53
CA TYR A 48 5.03 5.57 -4.77
C TYR A 48 3.57 5.57 -5.24
N LEU A 49 2.61 5.52 -4.31
CA LEU A 49 1.19 5.68 -4.62
C LEU A 49 0.93 7.05 -5.25
N ALA A 50 1.45 8.12 -4.62
CA ALA A 50 1.31 9.47 -5.12
C ALA A 50 1.99 9.65 -6.48
N GLY A 51 3.24 9.19 -6.65
CA GLY A 51 3.97 9.24 -7.91
C GLY A 51 3.29 8.44 -9.04
N GLY A 52 2.58 7.37 -8.70
CA GLY A 52 1.74 6.60 -9.63
C GLY A 52 0.38 7.25 -9.97
N GLY A 53 0.09 8.44 -9.43
CA GLY A 53 -1.18 9.13 -9.64
C GLY A 53 -2.33 8.51 -8.86
N THR A 54 -2.07 7.77 -7.79
CA THR A 54 -3.11 7.34 -6.84
C THR A 54 -3.26 8.38 -5.75
N PRO A 55 -4.45 8.99 -5.54
CA PRO A 55 -4.63 9.94 -4.44
C PRO A 55 -4.33 9.33 -3.08
N VAL A 56 -3.58 10.03 -2.24
CA VAL A 56 -3.19 9.53 -0.91
C VAL A 56 -3.84 10.37 0.18
N THR A 57 -4.47 9.69 1.14
CA THR A 57 -4.97 10.30 2.37
C THR A 57 -4.34 9.59 3.57
N GLY A 58 -3.57 10.32 4.38
CA GLY A 58 -3.12 9.80 5.66
C GLY A 58 -4.30 9.60 6.61
N VAL A 59 -4.33 8.48 7.33
CA VAL A 59 -5.35 8.18 8.34
C VAL A 59 -4.70 7.70 9.63
N GLY A 60 -5.51 7.44 10.65
CA GLY A 60 -5.03 7.03 11.97
C GLY A 60 -4.69 8.22 12.86
N ALA A 61 -4.13 7.92 14.03
CA ALA A 61 -3.79 8.89 15.07
C ALA A 61 -2.27 8.94 15.36
N LEU A 62 -1.47 8.41 14.43
CA LEU A 62 -0.02 8.30 14.60
C LEU A 62 0.65 9.67 14.42
N THR A 63 1.70 9.88 15.19
CA THR A 63 2.54 11.08 15.16
C THR A 63 3.92 10.69 14.65
N MET A 64 4.52 11.55 13.82
CA MET A 64 5.86 11.35 13.27
C MET A 64 6.89 11.17 14.39
N GLY A 65 7.56 10.01 14.39
CA GLY A 65 8.63 9.70 15.32
C GLY A 65 9.98 10.23 14.87
N PRO A 66 11.02 10.14 15.70
CA PRO A 66 12.37 10.62 15.37
C PRO A 66 13.04 9.85 14.22
N TRP A 67 12.57 8.62 13.93
CA TRP A 67 13.09 7.75 12.86
C TRP A 67 12.27 7.83 11.56
N SER A 68 11.15 8.56 11.58
CA SER A 68 10.28 8.74 10.43
C SER A 68 10.84 9.63 9.31
N PRO A 69 11.72 10.63 9.56
CA PRO A 69 12.29 11.42 8.49
C PRO A 69 12.98 10.57 7.41
N GLY A 70 12.75 10.94 6.16
CA GLY A 70 13.25 10.22 4.99
C GLY A 70 13.12 11.09 3.74
N PHE A 71 12.81 10.48 2.60
CA PHE A 71 12.70 11.22 1.34
C PHE A 71 11.34 11.89 1.13
N LEU A 72 10.28 11.46 1.83
CA LEU A 72 8.95 12.06 1.74
C LEU A 72 8.68 13.09 2.85
N ALA A 73 9.21 12.86 4.05
CA ALA A 73 9.02 13.73 5.22
C ALA A 73 10.37 14.13 5.81
N SER A 74 10.45 15.33 6.36
CA SER A 74 11.70 15.93 6.82
C SER A 74 11.86 15.87 8.34
N ALA A 75 13.03 16.24 8.85
CA ALA A 75 13.27 16.38 10.30
C ALA A 75 12.33 17.41 10.96
N HIS A 76 11.82 18.40 10.22
CA HIS A 76 10.87 19.39 10.73
C HIS A 76 9.46 18.82 10.96
N ASP A 77 9.20 17.60 10.51
CA ASP A 77 7.91 16.95 10.66
C ASP A 77 7.80 16.09 11.92
N VAL A 78 8.91 15.86 12.61
CA VAL A 78 8.93 15.11 13.87
C VAL A 78 7.99 15.76 14.89
N GLY A 79 7.14 14.95 15.53
CA GLY A 79 6.13 15.43 16.48
C GLY A 79 4.82 15.90 15.85
N ARG A 80 4.72 15.97 14.51
CA ARG A 80 3.47 16.31 13.83
C ARG A 80 2.63 15.07 13.51
N PRO A 81 1.28 15.17 13.48
CA PRO A 81 0.43 14.05 13.07
C PRO A 81 0.74 13.59 11.64
N VAL A 82 0.85 12.28 11.43
CA VAL A 82 1.13 11.68 10.11
C VAL A 82 0.13 12.13 9.04
N PRO A 83 -1.19 12.16 9.31
CA PRO A 83 -2.17 12.64 8.32
C PRO A 83 -1.90 14.08 7.85
N GLU A 84 -1.51 14.97 8.75
CA GLU A 84 -1.21 16.37 8.41
C GLU A 84 0.08 16.50 7.59
N VAL A 85 1.09 15.69 7.90
CA VAL A 85 2.34 15.67 7.15
C VAL A 85 2.09 15.17 5.73
N LEU A 86 1.39 14.05 5.58
CA LEU A 86 1.03 13.50 4.26
C LEU A 86 0.19 14.47 3.44
N ALA A 87 -0.79 15.15 4.06
CA ALA A 87 -1.61 16.15 3.36
C ALA A 87 -0.77 17.33 2.80
N ARG A 88 0.36 17.66 3.43
CA ARG A 88 1.27 18.70 2.95
C ARG A 88 2.22 18.20 1.86
N VAL A 89 2.87 17.05 2.08
CA VAL A 89 3.98 16.59 1.21
C VAL A 89 3.52 15.83 -0.03
N VAL A 90 2.38 15.16 0.00
CA VAL A 90 1.85 14.41 -1.15
C VAL A 90 1.59 15.31 -2.37
N PRO A 91 0.94 16.49 -2.24
CA PRO A 91 0.78 17.43 -3.35
C PRO A 91 2.10 17.90 -3.98
N GLU A 92 3.16 18.02 -3.17
CA GLU A 92 4.50 18.40 -3.64
C GLU A 92 5.13 17.31 -4.53
N VAL A 93 4.88 16.03 -4.20
CA VAL A 93 5.30 14.89 -5.04
C VAL A 93 4.49 14.83 -6.32
N ASN A 94 3.16 14.92 -6.22
CA ASN A 94 2.28 14.86 -7.36
C ASN A 94 0.95 15.60 -7.08
N PRO A 95 0.66 16.70 -7.77
CA PRO A 95 -0.57 17.46 -7.57
C PRO A 95 -1.85 16.70 -7.96
N ASP A 96 -1.74 15.66 -8.80
CA ASP A 96 -2.88 14.80 -9.15
C ASP A 96 -3.20 13.77 -8.05
N ALA A 97 -2.28 13.56 -7.10
CA ALA A 97 -2.44 12.59 -6.01
C ALA A 97 -3.21 13.17 -4.81
N VAL A 98 -4.02 14.19 -5.06
CA VAL A 98 -4.90 14.82 -4.08
C VAL A 98 -6.34 14.51 -4.47
N GLY A 99 -7.15 14.04 -3.54
CA GLY A 99 -8.53 13.66 -3.85
C GLY A 99 -9.26 13.05 -2.68
N THR A 100 -10.50 12.61 -2.95
CA THR A 100 -11.34 11.96 -1.96
C THR A 100 -10.67 10.65 -1.48
N PRO A 101 -10.70 10.35 -0.17
CA PRO A 101 -10.15 9.11 0.36
C PRO A 101 -10.77 7.90 -0.34
N GLY A 102 -9.94 7.05 -0.92
CA GLY A 102 -10.37 5.83 -1.57
C GLY A 102 -10.84 4.76 -0.58
N GLY A 103 -11.57 3.76 -1.09
CA GLY A 103 -12.02 2.61 -0.29
C GLY A 103 -10.90 1.65 0.16
N GLY A 104 -9.68 1.81 -0.38
CA GLY A 104 -8.53 0.96 -0.06
C GLY A 104 -7.73 1.47 1.14
N LEU A 105 -7.03 0.55 1.81
CA LEU A 105 -6.18 0.82 2.97
C LEU A 105 -4.83 0.13 2.79
N LEU A 106 -3.74 0.90 2.86
CA LEU A 106 -2.38 0.39 2.99
C LEU A 106 -1.87 0.78 4.38
N ALA A 107 -1.39 -0.18 5.17
CA ALA A 107 -1.06 0.10 6.55
C ALA A 107 0.03 -0.78 7.14
N GLU A 108 0.77 -0.22 8.11
CA GLU A 108 1.75 -0.91 8.96
C GLU A 108 1.04 -1.51 10.18
N LEU A 109 0.27 -2.58 9.97
CA LEU A 109 -0.48 -3.32 11.01
C LEU A 109 -1.34 -2.42 11.93
N PRO A 110 -2.41 -1.80 11.40
CA PRO A 110 -3.27 -0.91 12.17
C PRO A 110 -4.11 -1.70 13.17
N ALA A 111 -4.70 -0.99 14.14
CA ALA A 111 -5.60 -1.61 15.13
C ALA A 111 -6.85 -2.26 14.51
N ALA A 112 -7.33 -1.71 13.38
CA ALA A 112 -8.48 -2.24 12.66
C ALA A 112 -8.36 -1.99 11.15
N TRP A 113 -8.91 -2.92 10.37
CA TRP A 113 -9.03 -2.82 8.92
C TRP A 113 -10.46 -2.43 8.55
N SER A 114 -10.62 -1.53 7.57
CA SER A 114 -11.94 -1.03 7.14
C SER A 114 -11.96 -0.65 5.66
N GLY A 115 -13.14 -0.44 5.09
CA GLY A 115 -13.34 -0.07 3.68
C GLY A 115 -13.40 -1.26 2.72
N GLU A 116 -13.83 -1.01 1.48
CA GLU A 116 -14.12 -2.06 0.49
C GLU A 116 -12.86 -2.76 -0.06
N GLY A 117 -11.69 -2.13 0.05
CA GLY A 117 -10.42 -2.65 -0.43
C GLY A 117 -9.84 -1.86 -1.64
N PRO A 118 -8.64 -2.24 -2.09
CA PRO A 118 -7.81 -3.32 -1.55
C PRO A 118 -7.23 -2.97 -0.18
N TRP A 119 -6.93 -4.01 0.60
CA TRP A 119 -6.17 -3.90 1.85
C TRP A 119 -4.77 -4.44 1.64
N VAL A 120 -3.76 -3.69 2.07
CA VAL A 120 -2.35 -4.08 1.99
C VAL A 120 -1.69 -3.85 3.34
N ALA A 121 -1.29 -4.94 3.98
CA ALA A 121 -0.54 -4.94 5.23
C ALA A 121 0.95 -5.01 4.98
N LEU A 122 1.68 -4.11 5.62
CA LEU A 122 3.13 -4.12 5.72
C LEU A 122 3.51 -4.59 7.12
N GLY A 123 4.25 -5.68 7.20
CA GLY A 123 4.73 -6.25 8.45
C GLY A 123 6.04 -7.00 8.26
N GLY A 124 6.38 -7.89 9.17
CA GLY A 124 7.56 -8.73 9.07
C GLY A 124 7.58 -9.87 10.07
N ASP A 125 8.69 -10.61 10.11
CA ASP A 125 8.95 -11.67 11.10
C ASP A 125 10.23 -11.42 11.92
N GLY A 126 10.76 -10.20 11.85
CA GLY A 126 12.03 -9.80 12.47
C GLY A 126 13.26 -10.02 11.58
N ALA A 127 13.18 -10.85 10.54
CA ALA A 127 14.25 -11.06 9.58
C ALA A 127 13.88 -10.59 8.16
N ARG A 128 12.59 -10.70 7.80
CA ARG A 128 12.04 -10.40 6.49
C ARG A 128 10.87 -9.43 6.62
N GLY A 129 10.64 -8.65 5.57
CA GLY A 129 9.40 -7.92 5.38
C GLY A 129 8.30 -8.80 4.79
N ALA A 130 7.05 -8.48 5.10
CA ALA A 130 5.87 -9.15 4.60
C ALA A 130 4.90 -8.12 3.99
N VAL A 131 4.47 -8.38 2.75
CA VAL A 131 3.30 -7.71 2.17
C VAL A 131 2.18 -8.74 2.13
N VAL A 132 1.14 -8.55 2.91
CA VAL A 132 -0.08 -9.39 2.84
C VAL A 132 -1.20 -8.52 2.29
N PHE A 133 -1.98 -9.05 1.35
CA PHE A 133 -2.93 -8.22 0.64
C PHE A 133 -4.24 -8.93 0.36
N ARG A 134 -5.29 -8.12 0.22
CA ARG A 134 -6.66 -8.56 -0.03
C ARG A 134 -7.34 -7.59 -1.02
N GLY A 135 -7.76 -8.10 -2.16
CA GLY A 135 -8.65 -7.42 -3.11
C GLY A 135 -10.11 -7.41 -2.62
N ALA A 136 -11.01 -6.81 -3.40
CA ALA A 136 -12.42 -6.67 -3.05
C ALA A 136 -13.15 -8.00 -2.78
N ASP A 137 -12.74 -9.07 -3.47
CA ASP A 137 -13.33 -10.42 -3.32
C ASP A 137 -12.58 -11.31 -2.33
N GLY A 138 -11.48 -10.81 -1.74
CA GLY A 138 -10.67 -11.60 -0.82
C GLY A 138 -11.36 -11.78 0.54
N CYS A 139 -11.16 -12.94 1.15
CA CYS A 139 -11.74 -13.26 2.45
C CYS A 139 -11.12 -12.39 3.56
N VAL A 140 -11.96 -11.56 4.21
CA VAL A 140 -11.59 -10.71 5.35
C VAL A 140 -10.99 -11.51 6.50
N TRP A 141 -11.56 -12.68 6.80
CA TRP A 141 -11.07 -13.52 7.91
C TRP A 141 -9.72 -14.17 7.60
N CYS A 142 -9.51 -14.66 6.38
CA CYS A 142 -8.21 -15.23 6.00
C CYS A 142 -7.11 -14.16 6.04
N PHE A 143 -7.41 -12.95 5.55
CA PHE A 143 -6.51 -11.81 5.68
C PHE A 143 -6.21 -11.51 7.16
N GLY A 144 -7.23 -11.33 8.00
CA GLY A 144 -7.10 -11.03 9.42
C GLY A 144 -6.28 -12.07 10.20
N GLU A 145 -6.57 -13.35 9.96
CA GLU A 145 -5.82 -14.48 10.50
C GLU A 145 -4.36 -14.48 10.06
N THR A 146 -4.05 -14.04 8.84
CA THR A 146 -2.67 -13.94 8.37
C THR A 146 -1.94 -12.78 9.03
N VAL A 147 -2.51 -11.57 9.00
CA VAL A 147 -1.84 -10.35 9.46
C VAL A 147 -1.60 -10.31 10.96
N ARG A 148 -2.47 -10.95 11.78
CA ARG A 148 -2.29 -10.99 13.25
C ARG A 148 -1.03 -11.73 13.71
N HIS A 149 -0.41 -12.52 12.82
CA HIS A 149 0.83 -13.25 13.11
C HIS A 149 2.08 -12.53 12.59
N LEU A 150 1.92 -11.35 11.98
CA LEU A 150 3.04 -10.52 11.56
C LEU A 150 3.50 -9.65 12.71
N GLY A 151 4.81 -9.47 12.81
CA GLY A 151 5.45 -8.43 13.62
C GLY A 151 5.59 -7.13 12.83
N THR A 152 6.22 -6.14 13.47
CA THR A 152 6.49 -4.82 12.87
C THR A 152 7.26 -4.97 11.55
N PRO A 153 7.00 -4.10 10.56
CA PRO A 153 7.80 -4.09 9.34
C PRO A 153 9.27 -3.77 9.66
N PRO A 154 10.22 -4.26 8.83
CA PRO A 154 11.62 -3.87 8.93
C PRO A 154 11.82 -2.39 8.61
N ASP A 155 12.88 -1.81 9.17
CA ASP A 155 13.32 -0.45 8.89
C ASP A 155 14.40 -0.38 7.80
N GLY A 156 14.96 0.81 7.58
CA GLY A 156 16.07 1.05 6.67
C GLY A 156 15.75 0.69 5.22
N ALA A 157 16.75 0.21 4.48
CA ALA A 157 16.61 -0.11 3.07
C ALA A 157 15.57 -1.21 2.79
N LEU A 158 15.44 -2.19 3.70
CA LEU A 158 14.44 -3.25 3.55
C LEU A 158 13.02 -2.71 3.76
N GLY A 159 12.82 -1.80 4.71
CA GLY A 159 11.55 -1.08 4.89
C GLY A 159 11.17 -0.24 3.68
N VAL A 160 12.12 0.51 3.10
CA VAL A 160 11.90 1.25 1.85
C VAL A 160 11.46 0.31 0.72
N ALA A 161 12.18 -0.80 0.51
CA ALA A 161 11.81 -1.78 -0.50
C ALA A 161 10.43 -2.41 -0.24
N LEU A 162 10.09 -2.66 1.03
CA LEU A 162 8.79 -3.19 1.44
C LEU A 162 7.67 -2.20 1.12
N GLY A 163 7.86 -0.93 1.41
CA GLY A 163 6.90 0.13 1.08
C GLY A 163 6.65 0.25 -0.43
N ALA A 164 7.71 0.18 -1.23
CA ALA A 164 7.61 0.22 -2.69
C ALA A 164 6.84 -1.00 -3.23
N LEU A 165 7.14 -2.19 -2.73
CA LEU A 165 6.40 -3.42 -3.06
C LEU A 165 4.93 -3.32 -2.64
N GLY A 166 4.66 -2.77 -1.46
CA GLY A 166 3.30 -2.53 -0.95
C GLY A 166 2.48 -1.62 -1.86
N ALA A 167 3.04 -0.49 -2.29
CA ALA A 167 2.40 0.42 -3.24
C ALA A 167 2.13 -0.24 -4.59
N LEU A 168 3.10 -1.00 -5.11
CA LEU A 168 2.93 -1.77 -6.35
C LEU A 168 1.78 -2.78 -6.24
N VAL A 169 1.75 -3.56 -5.16
CA VAL A 169 0.67 -4.53 -4.90
C VAL A 169 -0.69 -3.82 -4.79
N PHE A 170 -0.75 -2.69 -4.09
CA PHE A 170 -1.98 -1.91 -3.96
C PHE A 170 -2.51 -1.46 -5.32
N GLN A 171 -1.67 -0.85 -6.16
CA GLN A 171 -2.05 -0.38 -7.49
C GLN A 171 -2.47 -1.54 -8.39
N ARG A 172 -1.73 -2.66 -8.35
CA ARG A 172 -2.11 -3.88 -9.10
C ARG A 172 -3.49 -4.37 -8.69
N LEU A 173 -3.79 -4.48 -7.40
CA LEU A 173 -5.11 -4.90 -6.94
C LEU A 173 -6.21 -3.93 -7.35
N ARG A 174 -5.95 -2.62 -7.33
CA ARG A 174 -6.89 -1.60 -7.82
C ARG A 174 -7.21 -1.78 -9.31
N LEU A 175 -6.23 -2.24 -10.08
CA LEU A 175 -6.37 -2.55 -11.51
C LEU A 175 -6.93 -3.96 -11.78
N GLY A 176 -7.30 -4.72 -10.74
CA GLY A 176 -7.75 -6.11 -10.90
C GLY A 176 -6.64 -7.07 -11.31
N LEU A 177 -5.38 -6.72 -11.07
CA LEU A 177 -4.21 -7.50 -11.44
C LEU A 177 -3.73 -8.34 -10.25
N GLY A 178 -3.96 -9.65 -10.32
CA GLY A 178 -3.47 -10.62 -9.33
C GLY A 178 -4.59 -11.28 -8.53
N PRO A 179 -4.23 -12.15 -7.57
CA PRO A 179 -5.22 -12.90 -6.79
C PRO A 179 -5.96 -12.00 -5.79
N ALA A 180 -7.17 -12.42 -5.41
CA ALA A 180 -8.00 -11.69 -4.45
C ALA A 180 -7.44 -11.71 -3.01
N LEU A 181 -6.55 -12.66 -2.69
CA LEU A 181 -5.85 -12.75 -1.41
C LEU A 181 -4.47 -13.35 -1.67
N GLY A 182 -3.44 -12.84 -1.01
CA GLY A 182 -2.09 -13.36 -1.14
C GLY A 182 -1.10 -12.67 -0.21
N GLY A 183 0.16 -13.08 -0.30
CA GLY A 183 1.25 -12.35 0.32
C GLY A 183 2.59 -12.62 -0.35
N LYS A 184 3.56 -11.76 -0.02
CA LYS A 184 4.96 -11.89 -0.42
C LYS A 184 5.85 -11.68 0.80
N TRP A 185 6.86 -12.53 0.95
CA TRP A 185 8.02 -12.28 1.79
C TRP A 185 9.07 -11.51 0.98
N LEU A 186 9.75 -10.58 1.65
CA LEU A 186 10.87 -9.82 1.14
C LEU A 186 12.04 -9.92 2.12
N GLY A 187 13.10 -10.64 1.74
CA GLY A 187 14.34 -10.74 2.50
C GLY A 187 15.45 -9.86 1.91
N ALA A 188 16.40 -9.43 2.73
CA ALA A 188 17.57 -8.71 2.24
C ALA A 188 18.48 -9.63 1.37
N PRO A 189 19.10 -9.12 0.29
CA PRO A 189 19.06 -7.73 -0.21
C PRO A 189 17.90 -7.41 -1.18
N GLY A 190 16.90 -8.28 -1.31
CA GLY A 190 15.77 -8.11 -2.24
C GLY A 190 15.13 -9.42 -2.70
N ALA A 191 15.39 -10.53 -2.00
CA ALA A 191 14.86 -11.84 -2.33
C ALA A 191 13.35 -11.88 -2.02
N MET A 192 12.54 -12.13 -3.05
CA MET A 192 11.09 -12.27 -2.91
C MET A 192 10.67 -13.74 -2.97
N SER A 193 9.72 -14.11 -2.13
CA SER A 193 9.06 -15.42 -2.16
C SER A 193 7.58 -15.29 -1.79
N ASP A 194 6.79 -16.30 -2.12
CA ASP A 194 5.37 -16.30 -1.80
C ASP A 194 5.14 -16.50 -0.30
N LEU A 195 4.20 -15.72 0.24
CA LEU A 195 3.66 -15.92 1.59
C LEU A 195 2.26 -16.50 1.42
N GLU A 196 2.10 -17.76 1.82
CA GLU A 196 0.80 -18.43 1.77
C GLU A 196 -0.13 -17.88 2.86
N PRO A 197 -1.28 -17.27 2.50
CA PRO A 197 -2.22 -16.77 3.47
C PRO A 197 -2.79 -17.90 4.33
N ARG A 198 -2.98 -17.61 5.61
CA ARG A 198 -3.72 -18.51 6.51
C ARG A 198 -5.18 -18.55 6.09
N ARG A 199 -5.79 -19.73 6.20
CA ARG A 199 -7.20 -19.93 5.88
C ARG A 199 -8.05 -19.96 7.14
N CYS A 200 -9.19 -19.26 7.12
CA CYS A 200 -10.20 -19.40 8.17
C CYS A 200 -10.90 -20.75 8.06
N SER A 201 -11.60 -21.18 9.12
CA SER A 201 -12.29 -22.47 9.18
C SER A 201 -13.25 -22.69 8.00
N ARG A 202 -13.98 -21.65 7.58
CA ARG A 202 -14.91 -21.70 6.44
C ARG A 202 -14.19 -21.94 5.11
N CYS A 203 -13.11 -21.20 4.84
CA CYS A 203 -12.35 -21.34 3.60
C CYS A 203 -11.50 -22.62 3.57
N ALA A 204 -11.08 -23.13 4.73
CA ALA A 204 -10.40 -24.41 4.84
C ALA A 204 -11.35 -25.59 4.54
N ALA A 205 -12.62 -25.49 4.96
CA ALA A 205 -13.62 -26.53 4.70
C ALA A 205 -14.15 -26.52 3.25
N ALA A 206 -14.04 -25.39 2.54
CA ALA A 206 -14.51 -25.24 1.17
C ALA A 206 -13.49 -25.72 0.12
N ASP A 207 -12.24 -25.97 0.50
CA ASP A 207 -11.24 -26.55 -0.40
C ASP A 207 -11.57 -28.03 -0.59
N PRO A 208 -11.65 -28.53 -1.84
CA PRO A 208 -11.74 -29.96 -2.05
C PRO A 208 -10.49 -30.60 -1.41
N LYS A 209 -10.72 -31.57 -0.51
CA LYS A 209 -9.63 -32.44 -0.05
C LYS A 209 -8.98 -33.07 -1.30
N PRO A 210 -7.64 -33.18 -1.35
CA PRO A 210 -6.94 -33.80 -2.47
C PRO A 210 -7.42 -35.23 -2.72
#